data_AF-A0A7S4I6I9-F1
#
_entry.id   AF-A0A7S4I6I9-F1
#
_cell.length_a   1.000
_cell.length_b   1.000
_cell.length_c   1.000
_cell.angle_alpha   90.00
_cell.angle_beta   90.00
_cell.angle_gamma   90.00
#
_symmetry.space_group_name_H-M   'P 1'
#
loop_
_entity.id
_entity.type
_entity.pdbx_description
1 polymer ?
#
loop_
_entity_poly.entity_id
_entity_poly.type
_entity_poly.pdbx_seq_one_letter_code
_entity_poly.pdbx_strand_id
1 'polypeptide(L)'
;MWSQQLWFWVIVLLAYETLGALGVSASASTLYLLSEEQPSPGKTNLNLLAVNVLNNSSSVVLQLPVPSNVDIVGTTFDQNDQLYYVAYNHKFSTNQSFISAIDVEAKEIVLDGYMFSEQQVVWDIDIDSTGNIHFLR
;
A
#
# COMPACT_ATOMS: atom_id res chain seq x y z
N MET A 1 -17.32 2.01 -26.20
CA MET A 1 -17.56 2.51 -24.83
C MET A 1 -16.19 2.78 -24.23
N TRP A 2 -15.90 4.01 -23.83
CA TRP A 2 -14.59 4.43 -23.33
C TRP A 2 -14.57 4.20 -21.81
N SER A 3 -13.57 3.48 -21.28
CA SER A 3 -13.49 3.12 -19.87
C SER A 3 -12.99 4.31 -19.03
N GLN A 4 -13.54 4.45 -17.82
CA GLN A 4 -13.24 5.55 -16.90
C GLN A 4 -11.76 5.64 -16.48
N GLN A 5 -10.93 4.63 -16.77
CA GLN A 5 -9.49 4.63 -16.52
C GLN A 5 -8.72 5.69 -17.31
N LEU A 6 -9.23 6.17 -18.45
CA LEU A 6 -8.53 7.18 -19.26
C LEU A 6 -8.56 8.61 -18.65
N TRP A 7 -9.48 8.90 -17.73
CA TRP A 7 -9.63 10.25 -17.19
C TRP A 7 -8.55 10.62 -16.15
N PHE A 8 -8.05 9.66 -15.38
CA PHE A 8 -6.99 9.91 -14.38
C PHE A 8 -5.64 10.26 -15.03
N TRP A 9 -5.29 9.63 -16.16
CA TRP A 9 -4.02 9.88 -16.84
C TRP A 9 -3.93 11.27 -17.50
N VAL A 10 -5.06 11.80 -17.99
CA VAL A 10 -5.08 13.11 -18.68
C VAL A 10 -4.92 14.27 -17.69
N ILE A 11 -5.42 14.15 -16.45
CA ILE A 11 -5.30 15.20 -15.44
C ILE A 11 -3.86 15.30 -14.90
N VAL A 12 -3.18 14.18 -14.72
CA VAL A 12 -1.78 14.14 -14.22
C VAL A 12 -0.80 14.71 -15.26
N LEU A 13 -1.01 14.44 -16.55
CA LEU A 13 -0.17 14.97 -17.64
C LEU A 13 -0.38 16.48 -17.88
N LEU A 14 -1.62 16.99 -17.82
CA LEU A 14 -1.90 18.43 -18.04
C LEU A 14 -1.41 19.32 -16.89
N ALA A 15 -1.35 18.80 -15.66
CA ALA A 15 -0.77 19.52 -14.53
C ALA A 15 0.76 19.67 -14.67
N TYR A 16 1.44 18.68 -15.26
CA TYR A 16 2.89 18.71 -15.43
C TYR A 16 3.35 19.70 -16.51
N GLU A 17 2.66 19.77 -17.65
CA GLU A 17 3.01 20.72 -18.72
C GLU A 17 2.79 22.19 -18.33
N THR A 18 1.83 22.47 -17.45
CA THR A 18 1.57 23.84 -16.96
C THR A 18 2.52 24.26 -15.84
N LEU A 19 3.02 23.33 -15.01
CA LEU A 19 3.99 23.62 -13.96
C LEU A 19 5.42 23.80 -14.48
N GLY A 20 5.80 23.08 -15.55
CA GLY A 20 7.09 23.26 -16.23
C GLY A 20 7.27 24.64 -16.87
N ALA A 21 6.17 25.28 -17.30
CA ALA A 21 6.20 26.64 -17.84
C ALA A 21 6.35 27.75 -16.78
N LEU A 22 6.17 27.42 -15.50
CA LEU A 22 6.20 28.38 -14.37
C LEU A 22 7.49 28.32 -13.54
N GLY A 23 8.50 27.53 -13.95
CA GLY A 23 9.73 27.37 -13.17
C GLY A 23 9.52 26.72 -11.80
N VAL A 24 8.39 26.05 -11.60
CA VAL A 24 8.11 25.28 -10.39
C VAL A 24 8.78 23.93 -10.57
N SER A 25 9.90 23.70 -9.88
CA SER A 25 10.43 22.35 -9.77
C SER A 25 9.44 21.52 -8.96
N ALA A 26 8.62 20.71 -9.63
CA ALA A 26 7.91 19.65 -8.97
C ALA A 26 8.96 18.69 -8.41
N SER A 27 9.17 18.72 -7.09
CA SER A 27 9.82 17.61 -6.40
C SER A 27 8.94 16.40 -6.66
N ALA A 28 9.41 15.48 -7.50
CA ALA A 28 8.72 14.22 -7.70
C ALA A 28 8.84 13.44 -6.39
N SER A 29 7.78 13.46 -5.57
CA SER A 29 7.69 12.59 -4.41
C SER A 29 7.78 11.14 -4.88
N THR A 30 8.59 10.34 -4.20
CA THR A 30 8.70 8.91 -4.50
C THR A 30 7.37 8.26 -4.16
N LEU A 31 6.76 7.58 -5.13
CA LEU A 31 5.54 6.81 -4.90
C LEU A 31 5.95 5.46 -4.31
N TYR A 32 5.32 5.05 -3.21
CA TYR A 32 5.55 3.74 -2.62
C TYR A 32 4.34 2.84 -2.83
N LEU A 33 4.58 1.58 -3.20
CA LEU A 33 3.55 0.57 -3.40
C LEU A 33 3.92 -0.71 -2.65
N LEU A 34 2.91 -1.38 -2.09
CA LEU A 34 3.07 -2.78 -1.70
C LEU A 34 2.71 -3.69 -2.87
N SER A 35 3.54 -4.70 -3.10
CA SER A 35 3.28 -5.75 -4.07
C SER A 35 3.56 -7.10 -3.45
N GLU A 36 2.67 -8.06 -3.69
CA GLU A 36 2.95 -9.46 -3.39
C GLU A 36 3.85 -10.05 -4.49
N GLU A 37 4.96 -10.67 -4.09
CA GLU A 37 5.74 -11.50 -5.00
C GLU A 37 4.92 -12.73 -5.40
N GLN A 38 5.03 -13.16 -6.66
CA GLN A 38 4.32 -14.37 -7.10
C GLN A 38 4.61 -15.52 -6.12
N PRO A 39 3.56 -16.16 -5.58
CA PRO A 39 3.73 -17.14 -4.53
C PRO A 39 4.60 -18.29 -5.02
N SER A 40 5.76 -18.48 -4.37
CA SER A 40 6.54 -19.69 -4.49
C SER A 40 6.06 -20.70 -3.45
N PRO A 41 6.18 -22.03 -3.68
CA PRO A 41 5.74 -23.01 -2.71
C PRO A 41 6.34 -22.77 -1.32
N GLY A 42 5.49 -22.33 -0.38
CA GLY A 42 5.85 -22.11 1.02
C GLY A 42 6.40 -20.72 1.36
N LYS A 43 6.51 -19.77 0.42
CA LYS A 43 6.94 -18.39 0.70
C LYS A 43 6.23 -17.39 -0.20
N THR A 44 5.48 -16.50 0.43
CA THR A 44 5.01 -15.23 -0.16
C THR A 44 5.78 -14.11 0.51
N ASN A 45 6.25 -13.14 -0.26
CA ASN A 45 6.84 -11.92 0.28
C ASN A 45 5.97 -10.73 -0.10
N LEU A 46 5.83 -9.79 0.83
CA LEU A 46 5.36 -8.45 0.55
C LEU A 46 6.56 -7.57 0.28
N ASN A 47 6.61 -6.95 -0.89
CA ASN A 47 7.65 -6.02 -1.27
C ASN A 47 7.10 -4.60 -1.17
N LEU A 48 7.80 -3.74 -0.44
CA LEU A 48 7.67 -2.30 -0.57
C LEU A 48 8.52 -1.86 -1.75
N LEU A 49 7.86 -1.33 -2.78
CA LEU A 49 8.47 -0.82 -3.99
C LEU A 49 8.54 0.70 -3.91
N ALA A 50 9.72 1.27 -4.14
CA ALA A 50 9.85 2.67 -4.50
C ALA A 50 9.68 2.79 -6.02
N VAL A 51 8.69 3.56 -6.46
CA VAL A 51 8.33 3.79 -7.85
C VAL A 51 8.74 5.20 -8.26
N ASN A 52 9.59 5.28 -9.27
CA ASN A 52 9.92 6.52 -9.94
C ASN A 52 9.02 6.66 -11.17
N VAL A 53 8.03 7.54 -11.05
CA VAL A 53 7.04 7.80 -12.10
C VAL A 53 7.62 8.53 -13.32
N LEU A 54 8.73 9.26 -13.17
CA LEU A 54 9.32 10.03 -14.27
C LEU A 54 10.00 9.13 -15.31
N ASN A 55 10.54 8.01 -14.86
CA ASN A 55 11.26 7.06 -15.72
C ASN A 55 10.61 5.67 -15.73
N ASN A 56 9.43 5.51 -15.15
CA ASN A 56 8.68 4.27 -15.05
C ASN A 56 9.53 3.09 -14.53
N SER A 57 10.35 3.35 -13.50
CA SER A 57 11.17 2.33 -12.86
C SER A 57 10.72 2.08 -11.43
N SER A 58 10.97 0.87 -10.93
CA SER A 58 10.74 0.53 -9.54
C SER A 58 11.90 -0.28 -8.97
N SER A 59 12.11 -0.16 -7.66
CA SER A 59 13.05 -0.99 -6.92
C SER A 59 12.45 -1.43 -5.59
N VAL A 60 12.71 -2.67 -5.20
CA VAL A 60 12.36 -3.17 -3.86
C VAL A 60 13.22 -2.45 -2.84
N VAL A 61 12.58 -1.78 -1.87
CA VAL A 61 13.26 -1.09 -0.76
C VAL A 61 13.15 -1.83 0.56
N LEU A 62 12.10 -2.64 0.73
CA LEU A 62 11.91 -3.53 1.86
C LEU A 62 11.19 -4.80 1.39
N GLN A 63 11.64 -5.95 1.87
CA GLN A 63 11.01 -7.24 1.62
C GLN A 63 10.60 -7.85 2.95
N LEU A 64 9.31 -8.13 3.07
CA LEU A 64 8.68 -8.64 4.27
C LEU A 64 8.27 -10.10 4.04
N PRO A 65 8.79 -11.05 4.84
CA PRO A 65 8.35 -12.42 4.75
C PRO A 65 6.91 -12.51 5.27
N VAL A 66 6.00 -13.02 4.44
CA VAL A 66 4.62 -13.29 4.86
C VAL A 66 4.51 -14.76 5.25
N PRO A 67 4.09 -15.08 6.49
CA PRO A 67 3.86 -16.45 6.89
C PRO A 67 2.84 -17.14 5.98
N SER A 68 3.09 -18.40 5.63
CA SER A 68 2.24 -19.15 4.70
C SER A 68 0.80 -19.39 5.22
N ASN A 69 0.61 -19.28 6.53
CA ASN A 69 -0.66 -19.39 7.23
C ASN A 69 -1.41 -18.04 7.34
N VAL A 70 -0.99 -17.02 6.60
CA VAL A 70 -1.63 -15.71 6.56
C VAL A 70 -2.26 -15.47 5.18
N ASP A 71 -3.43 -14.85 5.17
CA ASP A 71 -4.08 -14.26 4.00
C ASP A 71 -4.11 -12.74 4.17
N ILE A 72 -3.49 -12.01 3.26
CA ILE A 72 -3.58 -10.55 3.21
C ILE A 72 -5.00 -10.21 2.74
N VAL A 73 -5.67 -9.37 3.51
CA VAL A 73 -7.05 -8.94 3.25
C VAL A 73 -7.04 -7.63 2.48
N GLY A 74 -6.14 -6.71 2.85
CA GLY A 74 -6.15 -5.35 2.35
C GLY A 74 -4.93 -4.56 2.74
N THR A 75 -4.69 -3.48 2.01
CA THR A 75 -3.60 -2.56 2.30
C THR A 75 -4.05 -1.13 2.05
N THR A 76 -3.62 -0.20 2.89
CA THR A 76 -3.91 1.23 2.72
C THR A 76 -2.71 2.07 3.14
N PHE A 77 -2.60 3.28 2.60
CA PHE A 77 -1.46 4.16 2.81
C PHE A 77 -1.90 5.47 3.44
N ASP A 78 -1.38 5.75 4.64
CA ASP A 78 -1.51 7.04 5.29
C ASP A 78 -0.41 7.98 4.78
N GLN A 79 -0.80 8.93 3.94
CA GLN A 79 0.12 9.90 3.36
C GLN A 79 0.64 10.92 4.38
N ASN A 80 -0.11 11.21 5.45
CA ASN A 80 0.29 12.21 6.42
C ASN A 80 1.40 11.65 7.32
N ASP A 81 1.22 10.42 7.77
CA ASP A 81 2.15 9.74 8.68
C ASP A 81 3.19 8.87 7.95
N GLN A 82 3.10 8.77 6.62
CA GLN A 82 3.97 7.92 5.78
C GLN A 82 3.94 6.43 6.20
N LEU A 83 2.76 5.96 6.62
CA LEU A 83 2.55 4.59 7.09
C LEU A 83 1.79 3.75 6.05
N TYR A 84 2.36 2.60 5.70
CA TYR A 84 1.65 1.60 4.91
C TYR A 84 1.09 0.52 5.83
N TYR A 85 -0.23 0.38 5.87
CA TYR A 85 -0.91 -0.61 6.67
C TYR A 85 -1.19 -1.87 5.85
N VAL A 86 -1.05 -3.03 6.49
CA VAL A 86 -1.35 -4.35 5.94
C VAL A 86 -2.28 -5.07 6.90
N ALA A 87 -3.51 -5.32 6.46
CA ALA A 87 -4.45 -6.15 7.19
C ALA A 87 -4.41 -7.59 6.68
N TYR A 88 -4.50 -8.53 7.62
CA TYR A 88 -4.43 -9.95 7.29
C TYR A 88 -5.15 -10.85 8.30
N ASN A 89 -5.51 -12.04 7.84
CA ASN A 89 -6.15 -13.11 8.61
C ASN A 89 -5.23 -14.32 8.72
N HIS A 90 -5.30 -15.06 9.82
CA HIS A 90 -4.64 -16.36 9.91
C HIS A 90 -5.56 -17.48 9.37
N LYS A 91 -5.11 -18.18 8.32
CA LYS A 91 -5.82 -19.27 7.62
C LYS A 91 -6.37 -20.36 8.53
N PHE A 92 -5.65 -20.66 9.61
CA PHE A 92 -5.88 -21.86 10.42
C PHE A 92 -6.09 -21.59 11.90
N SER A 93 -6.05 -20.33 12.33
CA SER A 93 -6.24 -19.98 13.73
C SER A 93 -6.98 -18.67 13.86
N THR A 94 -8.11 -18.73 14.56
CA THR A 94 -8.91 -17.60 15.02
C THR A 94 -9.74 -16.91 13.93
N ASN A 95 -10.99 -16.54 14.29
CA ASN A 95 -11.82 -15.66 13.47
C ASN A 95 -11.36 -14.19 13.63
N GLN A 96 -10.08 -13.93 13.84
CA GLN A 96 -9.55 -12.61 14.16
C GLN A 96 -8.77 -12.04 12.98
N SER A 97 -8.70 -10.72 12.93
CA SER A 97 -7.90 -9.99 11.95
C SER A 97 -6.82 -9.15 12.64
N PHE A 98 -5.67 -9.08 11.98
CA PHE A 98 -4.47 -8.44 12.48
C PHE A 98 -4.00 -7.39 11.49
N ILE A 99 -3.36 -6.35 12.00
CA ILE A 99 -2.82 -5.25 11.22
C ILE A 99 -1.36 -5.03 11.59
N SER A 100 -0.54 -4.85 10.57
CA SER A 100 0.84 -4.38 10.70
C SER A 100 0.98 -3.06 9.97
N ALA A 101 1.95 -2.25 10.37
CA ALA A 101 2.25 -0.96 9.76
C ALA A 101 3.75 -0.85 9.47
N ILE A 102 4.06 -0.31 8.30
CA ILE A 102 5.41 -0.08 7.80
C ILE A 102 5.62 1.42 7.72
N ASP A 103 6.65 1.92 8.40
CA ASP A 103 7.15 3.27 8.15
C ASP A 103 7.93 3.27 6.83
N VAL A 104 7.43 4.02 5.87
CA VAL A 104 7.95 4.04 4.50
C VAL A 104 9.26 4.83 4.41
N GLU A 105 9.44 5.84 5.26
CA GLU A 105 10.64 6.66 5.29
C GLU A 105 11.79 5.91 5.97
N ALA A 106 11.51 5.36 7.16
CA ALA A 106 12.45 4.57 7.94
C ALA A 106 12.68 3.16 7.36
N LYS A 107 11.76 2.67 6.52
CA LYS A 107 11.79 1.35 5.87
C LYS A 107 11.79 0.22 6.90
N GLU A 108 10.96 0.35 7.92
CA GLU A 108 10.86 -0.60 9.02
C GLU A 108 9.41 -0.90 9.40
N ILE A 109 9.19 -2.05 10.04
CA ILE A 109 7.89 -2.39 10.63
C ILE A 109 7.79 -1.66 11.98
N VAL A 110 6.80 -0.77 12.11
CA VAL A 110 6.57 -0.01 13.35
C VAL A 110 5.39 -0.55 14.17
N LEU A 111 4.54 -1.36 13.55
CA LEU A 111 3.48 -2.12 14.20
C LEU A 111 3.48 -3.54 13.62
N ASP A 112 3.61 -4.54 14.48
CA ASP A 112 3.64 -5.95 14.06
C ASP A 112 2.52 -6.75 14.72
N GLY A 113 1.55 -7.18 13.90
CA GLY A 113 0.52 -8.14 14.30
C GLY A 113 -0.39 -7.68 15.42
N TYR A 114 -0.85 -6.42 15.36
CA TYR A 114 -1.86 -5.93 16.30
C TYR A 114 -3.23 -6.51 15.95
N MET A 115 -3.85 -7.21 16.90
CA MET A 115 -5.23 -7.68 16.74
C MET A 115 -6.17 -6.46 16.75
N PHE A 116 -6.80 -6.17 15.62
CA PHE A 116 -7.71 -5.03 15.51
C PHE A 116 -9.19 -5.44 15.45
N SER A 117 -9.48 -6.72 15.17
CA SER A 117 -10.85 -7.22 15.11
C SER A 117 -10.94 -8.65 15.64
N GLU A 118 -11.96 -8.88 16.48
CA GLU A 118 -12.33 -10.22 16.95
C GLU A 118 -13.08 -11.06 15.90
N GLN A 119 -13.41 -10.44 14.76
CA GLN A 119 -14.10 -11.04 13.61
C GLN A 119 -13.25 -10.88 12.35
N GLN A 120 -13.31 -11.86 11.44
CA GLN A 120 -12.58 -11.79 10.18
C GLN A 120 -13.12 -10.67 9.30
N VAL A 121 -12.23 -9.77 8.89
CA VAL A 121 -12.46 -8.86 7.76
C VAL A 121 -12.19 -9.63 6.49
N VAL A 122 -13.09 -9.53 5.51
CA VAL A 122 -13.08 -10.37 4.31
C VAL A 122 -12.70 -9.59 3.05
N TRP A 123 -12.93 -8.27 3.01
CA TRP A 123 -12.75 -7.50 1.77
C TRP A 123 -11.55 -6.58 1.77
N ASP A 124 -11.49 -5.56 2.63
CA ASP A 124 -10.39 -4.59 2.57
C ASP A 124 -10.33 -3.70 3.83
N ILE A 125 -9.30 -2.86 3.87
CA ILE A 125 -9.18 -1.72 4.79
C ILE A 125 -9.06 -0.42 4.01
N ASP A 126 -9.59 0.67 4.56
CA ASP A 126 -9.46 2.01 4.01
C ASP A 126 -9.08 3.00 5.12
N ILE A 127 -8.51 4.16 4.75
CA ILE A 127 -8.26 5.26 5.68
C ILE A 127 -9.08 6.46 5.24
N ASP A 128 -9.88 6.99 6.16
CA ASP A 128 -10.62 8.21 5.87
C ASP A 128 -9.74 9.46 5.95
N SER A 129 -10.30 10.60 5.57
CA SER A 129 -9.61 11.90 5.59
C SER A 129 -9.18 12.37 6.99
N THR A 130 -9.58 11.67 8.05
CA THR A 130 -9.22 11.97 9.45
C THR A 130 -8.18 10.99 10.00
N GLY A 131 -7.68 10.05 9.19
CA GLY A 131 -6.70 9.05 9.61
C GLY A 131 -7.32 7.83 10.32
N ASN A 132 -8.65 7.71 10.34
CA ASN A 132 -9.29 6.55 10.94
C ASN A 132 -9.32 5.40 9.94
N ILE A 133 -8.91 4.21 10.39
CA ILE A 133 -8.97 2.99 9.60
C ILE A 133 -10.40 2.45 9.62
N HIS A 134 -10.96 2.23 8.44
CA HIS A 134 -12.26 1.61 8.22
C HIS A 134 -12.09 0.23 7.61
N PHE A 135 -13.06 -0.64 7.90
CA PHE A 135 -13.11 -1.99 7.37
C PHE A 135 -14.21 -2.07 6.32
N LEU A 136 -13.85 -2.51 5.12
CA LEU A 136 -14.83 -2.83 4.10
C LEU A 136 -15.32 -4.26 4.38
N ARG A 137 -16.63 -4.40 4.62
CA ARG A 137 -17.32 -5.63 5.00
C ARG A 137 -18.29 -6.09 3.95
#